data_AF-A0A2E6GGP2-F1
#
_entry.id   AF-A0A2E6GGP2-F1
#
_cell.length_a   1.000
_cell.length_b   1.000
_cell.length_c   1.000
_cell.angle_alpha   90.00
_cell.angle_beta   90.00
_cell.angle_gamma   90.00
#
_symmetry.space_group_name_H-M   'P 1'
#
loop_
_entity.id
_entity.type
_entity.pdbx_description
1 polymer ?
#
loop_
_entity_poly.entity_id
_entity_poly.type
_entity_poly.pdbx_seq_one_letter_code
_entity_poly.pdbx_strand_id
1 'polypeptide(L)'
;MNKGFSNNQDIVESELENKDKPKKGLSKILAEKKFTYTLPGKRQINIFATVVLSLNFLMILGVILFFKNQSFHDFIFNVGK
;
A
#
# COMPACT_ATOMS: atom_id res chain seq x y z
N MET A 1 -19.53 4.86 58.10
CA MET A 1 -18.85 5.92 57.32
C MET A 1 -17.83 5.29 56.39
N ASN A 2 -18.19 5.32 55.11
CA ASN A 2 -17.41 5.30 53.87
C ASN A 2 -15.96 4.76 53.93
N LYS A 3 -15.80 3.47 53.58
CA LYS A 3 -14.60 3.00 52.89
C LYS A 3 -14.72 3.41 51.41
N GLY A 4 -14.45 4.69 51.16
CA GLY A 4 -14.43 5.25 49.82
C GLY A 4 -13.07 5.03 49.17
N PHE A 5 -13.12 4.62 47.90
CA PHE A 5 -12.06 4.79 46.90
C PHE A 5 -10.88 3.80 46.97
N SER A 6 -11.12 2.51 46.69
CA SER A 6 -10.05 1.58 46.29
C SER A 6 -10.52 0.57 45.23
N ASN A 7 -11.42 0.94 44.33
CA ASN A 7 -11.89 0.02 43.28
C ASN A 7 -11.69 0.55 41.85
N ASN A 8 -11.26 1.80 41.66
CA ASN A 8 -11.18 2.39 40.31
C ASN A 8 -9.78 2.29 39.67
N GLN A 9 -8.71 2.10 40.45
CA GLN A 9 -7.37 1.93 39.88
C GLN A 9 -7.19 0.54 39.27
N ASP A 10 -7.67 -0.51 39.96
CA ASP A 10 -7.61 -1.89 39.46
C ASP A 10 -8.46 -2.12 38.17
N ILE A 11 -9.59 -1.40 38.04
CA ILE A 11 -10.43 -1.45 36.83
C ILE A 11 -9.76 -0.71 35.66
N VAL A 12 -9.15 0.45 35.91
CA VAL A 12 -8.45 1.23 34.88
C VAL A 12 -7.17 0.54 34.44
N GLU A 13 -6.44 -0.10 35.35
CA GLU A 13 -5.22 -0.85 35.05
C GLU A 13 -5.53 -2.15 34.29
N SER A 14 -6.61 -2.86 34.63
CA SER A 14 -7.08 -4.03 33.86
C SER A 14 -7.72 -3.68 32.51
N GLU A 15 -8.27 -2.47 32.34
CA GLU A 15 -8.70 -1.94 31.02
C GLU A 15 -7.52 -1.47 30.16
N LEU A 16 -6.49 -0.85 30.75
CA LEU A 16 -5.26 -0.46 30.04
C LEU A 16 -4.47 -1.70 29.58
N GLU A 17 -4.37 -2.73 30.44
CA GLU A 17 -3.73 -4.01 30.09
C GLU A 17 -4.54 -4.81 29.05
N ASN A 18 -5.84 -4.53 28.88
CA ASN A 18 -6.68 -5.12 27.83
C ASN A 18 -6.65 -4.36 26.50
N LYS A 19 -6.36 -3.05 26.50
CA LYS A 19 -6.27 -2.25 25.28
C LYS A 19 -4.99 -2.51 24.47
N ASP A 20 -3.91 -2.92 25.15
CA ASP A 20 -2.62 -3.26 24.52
C ASP A 20 -2.50 -4.72 24.07
N LYS A 21 -3.55 -5.53 24.24
CA LYS A 21 -3.56 -6.90 23.71
C LYS A 21 -3.87 -6.81 22.21
N PRO A 22 -2.91 -7.14 21.32
CA PRO A 22 -3.16 -7.11 19.88
C PRO A 22 -4.32 -8.06 19.59
N LYS A 23 -5.36 -7.54 18.92
CA LYS A 23 -6.56 -8.30 18.50
C LYS A 23 -6.11 -9.66 17.98
N LYS A 24 -6.50 -10.74 18.70
CA LYS A 24 -6.17 -12.12 18.34
C LYS A 24 -6.57 -12.34 16.88
N GLY A 25 -5.59 -12.66 16.04
CA GLY A 25 -5.79 -12.83 14.60
C GLY A 25 -4.53 -12.50 13.81
N LEU A 26 -4.68 -12.51 12.48
CA LEU A 26 -3.62 -12.25 11.50
C LEU A 26 -2.83 -10.97 11.81
N SER A 27 -3.45 -9.95 12.41
CA SER A 27 -2.80 -8.72 12.87
C SER A 27 -1.67 -8.94 13.89
N LYS A 28 -1.83 -9.86 14.84
CA LYS A 28 -0.76 -10.19 15.80
C LYS A 28 0.39 -10.92 15.10
N ILE A 29 0.07 -11.82 14.17
CA ILE A 29 1.05 -12.56 13.34
C ILE A 29 1.82 -11.61 12.42
N LEU A 30 1.14 -10.62 11.82
CA LEU A 30 1.74 -9.60 10.97
C LEU A 30 2.57 -8.59 11.79
N ALA A 31 2.19 -8.30 13.04
CA ALA A 31 2.98 -7.44 13.94
C ALA A 31 4.21 -8.16 14.51
N GLU A 32 4.11 -9.45 14.82
CA GLU A 32 5.23 -10.29 15.26
C GLU A 32 6.21 -10.59 14.11
N LYS A 33 5.73 -10.76 12.88
CA LYS A 33 6.58 -10.78 11.68
C LYS A 33 7.01 -9.36 11.35
N LYS A 34 8.22 -9.00 11.79
CA LYS A 34 8.92 -7.83 11.24
C LYS A 34 9.05 -8.01 9.72
N PHE A 35 8.21 -7.32 8.95
CA PHE A 35 8.35 -7.22 7.51
C PHE A 35 9.61 -6.40 7.23
N THR A 36 10.76 -7.05 7.26
CA THR A 36 11.98 -6.49 6.70
C THR A 36 11.78 -6.43 5.19
N TYR A 37 11.64 -5.22 4.67
CA TYR A 37 11.63 -5.01 3.22
C TYR A 37 13.04 -5.32 2.71
N THR A 38 13.19 -6.48 2.09
CA THR A 38 14.43 -6.83 1.40
C THR A 38 14.52 -5.96 0.16
N LEU A 39 15.59 -5.17 0.03
CA LEU A 39 15.79 -4.40 -1.18
C LEU A 39 15.87 -5.36 -2.38
N PRO A 40 15.19 -5.03 -3.49
CA PRO A 40 15.26 -5.82 -4.70
C PRO A 40 16.72 -5.93 -5.16
N GLY A 41 17.11 -7.12 -5.62
CA GLY A 41 18.47 -7.33 -6.12
C GLY A 41 18.76 -6.49 -7.37
N LYS A 42 20.04 -6.27 -7.71
CA LYS A 42 20.45 -5.46 -8.88
C LYS A 42 19.73 -5.84 -10.18
N ARG A 43 19.54 -7.14 -10.44
CA ARG A 43 18.81 -7.64 -11.62
C ARG A 43 17.33 -7.23 -11.60
N GLN A 44 16.68 -7.31 -10.44
CA GLN A 44 15.27 -6.93 -10.30
C GLN A 44 15.09 -5.43 -10.51
N ILE A 45 15.97 -4.61 -9.94
CA ILE A 45 15.96 -3.15 -10.14
C ILE A 45 16.05 -2.83 -11.63
N ASN A 46 16.96 -3.46 -12.37
CA ASN A 46 17.09 -3.19 -13.80
C ASN A 46 15.83 -3.57 -14.60
N ILE A 47 15.17 -4.67 -14.24
CA ILE A 47 13.91 -5.08 -14.87
C ILE A 47 12.83 -4.04 -14.57
N PHE A 48 12.65 -3.66 -13.30
CA PHE A 48 11.68 -2.64 -12.93
C PHE A 48 11.96 -1.30 -13.62
N ALA A 49 13.21 -0.86 -13.64
CA ALA A 49 13.61 0.37 -14.32
C ALA A 49 13.32 0.31 -15.82
N THR A 50 13.65 -0.80 -16.47
CA THR A 50 13.37 -0.99 -17.90
C THR A 50 11.87 -0.97 -18.17
N VAL A 51 11.07 -1.69 -17.38
CA VAL A 51 9.61 -1.72 -17.55
C VAL A 51 9.01 -0.33 -17.39
N VAL A 52 9.37 0.38 -16.32
CA VAL A 52 8.88 1.74 -16.07
C VAL A 52 9.28 2.66 -17.21
N LEU A 53 10.54 2.61 -17.65
CA LEU A 53 11.04 3.47 -18.71
C LEU A 53 10.36 3.16 -20.05
N SER A 54 10.23 1.89 -20.42
CA SER A 54 9.58 1.45 -21.66
C SER A 54 8.10 1.83 -21.68
N LEU A 55 7.38 1.69 -20.56
CA LEU A 55 5.96 2.02 -20.50
C LEU A 55 5.73 3.53 -20.64
N ASN A 56 6.57 4.34 -19.99
CA ASN A 56 6.53 5.80 -20.14
C ASN A 56 6.88 6.22 -21.57
N PHE A 57 7.89 5.59 -22.17
CA PHE A 57 8.26 5.86 -23.54
C PHE A 57 7.13 5.51 -24.52
N LEU A 58 6.46 4.37 -24.32
CA LEU A 58 5.31 3.96 -25.12
C LEU A 58 4.15 4.96 -25.01
N MET A 59 3.89 5.47 -23.79
CA MET A 59 2.89 6.51 -23.57
C MET A 59 3.20 7.78 -24.36
N ILE A 60 4.44 8.27 -24.30
CA ILE A 60 4.86 9.46 -25.05
C ILE A 60 4.71 9.22 -26.56
N LEU A 61 5.11 8.05 -27.07
CA LEU A 61 4.90 7.69 -28.46
C LEU A 61 3.42 7.71 -28.83
N GLY A 62 2.56 7.14 -27.98
CA GLY A 62 1.12 7.12 -28.19
C GLY A 62 0.53 8.53 -28.28
N VAL A 63 0.95 9.44 -27.39
CA VAL A 63 0.52 10.85 -27.42
C VAL A 63 0.97 11.52 -28.72
N ILE A 64 2.22 11.34 -29.14
CA ILE A 64 2.72 11.91 -30.39
C ILE A 64 1.94 11.35 -31.59
N LEU A 65 1.71 10.04 -31.61
CA LEU A 65 0.99 9.37 -32.68
C LEU A 65 -0.47 9.83 -32.75
N PHE A 66 -1.10 10.05 -31.60
CA PHE A 66 -2.46 10.60 -31.50
C PHE A 66 -2.58 11.97 -32.16
N PHE A 67 -1.63 12.88 -31.94
CA PHE A 67 -1.67 14.20 -32.56
C PHE A 67 -1.20 14.23 -34.02
N LYS A 68 -0.34 13.30 -34.44
CA LYS A 68 0.28 13.32 -35.78
C LYS A 68 -0.34 12.35 -36.77
N ASN A 69 -1.22 11.45 -36.35
CA ASN A 69 -1.84 10.44 -37.20
C ASN A 69 -3.35 10.38 -36.95
N GLN A 70 -4.12 10.89 -37.93
CA GLN A 70 -5.59 10.91 -37.87
C GLN A 70 -6.21 9.52 -37.71
N SER A 71 -5.68 8.50 -38.40
CA SER A 71 -6.20 7.14 -38.30
C SER A 71 -6.00 6.56 -36.90
N PHE A 72 -4.90 6.90 -36.22
CA PHE A 72 -4.65 6.46 -34.85
C PHE A 72 -5.52 7.23 -33.86
N HIS A 73 -5.70 8.54 -34.06
CA HIS A 73 -6.67 9.34 -33.31
C HIS A 73 -8.07 8.72 -33.36
N ASP A 74 -8.56 8.43 -34.57
CA ASP A 74 -9.89 7.87 -34.78
C ASP A 74 -10.01 6.44 -34.22
N PHE A 75 -8.93 5.64 -34.29
CA PHE A 75 -8.87 4.34 -33.62
C PHE A 75 -9.05 4.47 -32.10
N ILE A 76 -8.32 5.38 -31.44
CA ILE A 76 -8.43 5.60 -30.00
C ILE A 76 -9.85 6.06 -29.62
N PHE A 77 -10.43 6.98 -30.39
CA PHE A 77 -11.81 7.44 -30.18
C PHE A 77 -12.86 6.36 -30.38
N ASN A 78 -12.66 5.46 -31.35
CA ASN A 78 -13.58 4.35 -31.61
C ASN A 78 -13.46 3.24 -30.56
N VAL A 79 -12.27 3.01 -30.01
CA VAL A 79 -12.06 2.06 -28.88
C VAL A 79 -12.64 2.62 -27.58
N GLY A 80 -12.61 3.94 -27.39
CA GLY A 80 -13.17 4.60 -26.21
C GLY A 80 -14.70 4.74 -26.20
N LYS A 81 -15.38 4.30 -27.26
CA LYS A 81 -16.83 4.38 -27.43
C LYS A 81 -17.50 3.06 -27.06
#